data_AF-F9ZML7-F1
#
_entry.id   AF-F9ZML7-F1
#
_cell.length_a   1.000
_cell.length_b   1.000
_cell.length_c   1.000
_cell.angle_alpha   90.00
_cell.angle_beta   90.00
_cell.angle_gamma   90.00
#
_symmetry.space_group_name_H-M   'P 1'
#
loop_
_entity.id
_entity.type
_entity.pdbx_description
1 polymer ?
#
loop_
_entity_poly.entity_id
_entity_poly.type
_entity_poly.pdbx_seq_one_letter_code
_entity_poly.pdbx_strand_id
1 'polypeptide(L)' 'MSVTPPHIAERLQIAILTSEQMRLHWEDPDSGMHYYERVLPLALESSAGGDRLRCLLLDEDREIFVPVDRVRNLPTPVK' A
#
# COMPACT_ATOMS: atom_id res chain seq x y z
N MET A 1 -0.10 3.20 -17.30
CA MET A 1 1.19 3.69 -16.79
C MET A 1 1.02 3.86 -15.29
N SER A 2 1.93 3.31 -14.48
CA SER A 2 1.86 3.45 -13.02
C SER A 2 1.89 4.94 -12.64
N VAL A 3 0.98 5.33 -11.74
CA VAL A 3 0.85 6.70 -11.23
C VAL A 3 1.62 6.89 -9.92
N THR A 4 2.09 5.80 -9.33
CA THR A 4 2.90 5.80 -8.12
C THR A 4 4.30 6.37 -8.41
N PRO A 5 4.80 7.31 -7.57
CA PRO A 5 6.16 7.79 -7.72
C PRO A 5 7.20 6.65 -7.69
N PRO A 6 8.26 6.69 -8.52
CA PRO A 6 9.21 5.57 -8.65
C PRO A 6 9.83 5.12 -7.33
N HIS A 7 10.23 6.05 -6.47
CA HIS A 7 10.83 5.72 -5.16
C HIS A 7 9.86 5.02 -4.21
N ILE A 8 8.55 5.32 -4.32
CA ILE A 8 7.51 4.60 -3.57
C ILE A 8 7.35 3.19 -4.12
N ALA A 9 7.24 3.06 -5.44
CA ALA A 9 7.11 1.77 -6.09
C ALA A 9 8.29 0.86 -5.76
N GLU A 10 9.52 1.38 -5.80
CA GLU A 10 10.74 0.67 -5.41
C GLU A 10 10.70 0.21 -3.95
N ARG A 11 10.32 1.09 -3.01
CA ARG A 11 10.20 0.74 -1.58
C ARG A 11 9.18 -0.37 -1.33
N LEU A 12 8.03 -0.32 -2.02
CA LEU A 12 6.99 -1.34 -1.93
C LEU A 12 7.47 -2.65 -2.56
N GLN A 13 8.14 -2.59 -3.71
CA GLN A 13 8.70 -3.76 -4.38
C GLN A 13 9.76 -4.45 -3.51
N ILE A 14 10.64 -3.69 -2.85
CA ILE A 14 11.60 -4.23 -1.89
C ILE A 14 10.86 -4.95 -0.76
N ALA A 15 9.85 -4.32 -0.16
CA ALA A 15 9.09 -4.92 0.93
C ALA A 15 8.41 -6.23 0.53
N ILE A 16 7.84 -6.27 -0.68
CA ILE A 16 7.22 -7.48 -1.24
C ILE A 16 8.27 -8.60 -1.38
N LEU A 17 9.42 -8.29 -2.00
CA LEU A 17 10.48 -9.27 -2.25
C LEU A 17 11.13 -9.80 -0.97
N THR A 18 11.21 -8.99 0.08
CA THR A 18 11.81 -9.37 1.36
C THR A 18 10.80 -9.87 2.39
N SER A 19 9.50 -9.92 2.03
CA SER A 19 8.41 -10.22 2.97
C SER A 19 8.44 -9.32 4.21
N GLU A 20 8.77 -8.04 4.02
CA GLU A 20 8.85 -7.06 5.09
C GLU A 20 7.44 -6.65 5.54
N GLN A 21 7.12 -6.90 6.81
CA GLN A 21 5.90 -6.40 7.42
C GLN A 21 5.98 -4.89 7.63
N MET A 22 4.88 -4.19 7.41
CA MET A 22 4.80 -2.75 7.60
C MET A 22 3.50 -2.33 8.27
N ARG A 23 3.50 -1.17 8.93
CA ARG A 23 2.26 -0.51 9.35
C ARG A 23 1.82 0.44 8.25
N LEU A 24 0.63 0.24 7.72
CA LEU A 24 0.05 1.13 6.72
C LEU A 24 -1.05 1.99 7.33
N HIS A 25 -1.01 3.28 7.03
CA HIS A 25 -2.11 4.21 7.26
C HIS A 25 -2.77 4.51 5.92
N TRP A 26 -4.01 4.09 5.73
CA TRP A 26 -4.76 4.42 4.51
C TRP A 26 -6.18 4.91 4.82
N GLU A 27 -6.79 5.52 3.81
CA GLU A 27 -8.18 5.93 3.80
C GLU A 27 -8.96 5.05 2.83
N ASP A 28 -10.08 4.49 3.27
CA ASP A 28 -11.00 3.76 2.41
C ASP A 28 -11.84 4.76 1.57
N PRO A 29 -11.78 4.69 0.23
CA PRO A 29 -12.47 5.64 -0.64
C PRO A 29 -14.00 5.60 -0.52
N ASP A 30 -14.59 4.47 -0.15
CA ASP A 30 -16.05 4.32 -0.12
C ASP A 30 -16.66 4.86 1.18
N SER A 31 -15.99 4.61 2.31
CA SER A 31 -16.48 4.98 3.63
C SER A 31 -15.85 6.27 4.19
N GLY A 32 -14.71 6.70 3.65
CA GLY A 32 -13.88 7.76 4.23
C GLY A 32 -13.23 7.37 5.56
N MET A 33 -13.29 6.10 5.97
CA MET A 33 -12.67 5.63 7.20
C MET A 33 -11.15 5.52 7.04
N HIS A 34 -10.44 5.83 8.12
CA HIS A 34 -9.00 5.65 8.19
C HIS A 34 -8.66 4.37 8.93
N TYR A 35 -7.71 3.62 8.37
CA TYR A 35 -7.20 2.39 8.94
C TYR A 35 -5.71 2.54 9.23
N TYR A 36 -5.24 1.94 10.32
CA TYR A 36 -3.83 1.92 10.70
C TYR A 36 -3.42 0.54 11.19
N GLU A 37 -3.10 -0.33 10.24
CA GLU A 37 -2.95 -1.77 10.50
C GLU A 37 -1.57 -2.30 10.13
N ARG A 38 -1.22 -3.46 10.73
CA ARG A 38 -0.04 -4.24 10.36
C ARG A 38 -0.36 -5.13 9.18
N VAL A 39 0.46 -5.01 8.14
CA VAL A 39 0.25 -5.74 6.89
C VAL A 39 1.53 -6.39 6.38
N LEU A 40 1.35 -7.43 5.57
CA LEU A 40 2.38 -7.97 4.70
C LEU A 40 2.02 -7.62 3.24
N PRO A 41 2.79 -6.78 2.55
CA PRO A 41 2.54 -6.49 1.14
C PRO A 41 2.88 -7.73 0.29
N LEU A 42 2.00 -8.05 -0.66
CA LEU A 42 2.08 -9.25 -1.50
C LEU A 42 2.33 -8.93 -2.97
N ALA A 43 1.73 -7.85 -3.49
CA ALA A 43 1.90 -7.41 -4.87
C ALA A 43 1.54 -5.94 -5.04
N LEU A 44 2.23 -5.26 -5.94
CA LEU A 44 1.86 -3.94 -6.46
C LEU A 44 1.20 -4.14 -7.83
N GLU A 45 -0.07 -3.80 -7.94
CA GLU A 45 -0.90 -4.05 -9.13
C GLU A 45 -1.30 -2.72 -9.77
N SER A 46 -0.99 -2.56 -11.07
CA SER A 46 -1.41 -1.38 -11.83
C SER A 46 -2.76 -1.62 -12.50
N SER A 47 -3.71 -0.71 -12.29
CA SER A 47 -5.03 -0.75 -12.91
C SER A 47 -5.38 0.57 -13.60
N ALA A 48 -6.47 0.59 -14.37
CA ALA A 48 -6.99 1.81 -14.99
C ALA A 48 -7.36 2.91 -13.97
N GLY A 49 -7.69 2.51 -12.72
CA GLY A 49 -8.06 3.42 -11.63
C GLY A 49 -6.89 3.85 -10.73
N GLY A 50 -5.65 3.48 -11.09
CA GLY A 50 -4.46 3.72 -10.27
C GLY A 50 -3.81 2.44 -9.76
N ASP A 51 -2.70 2.58 -9.05
CA ASP A 51 -1.97 1.46 -8.48
C ASP A 51 -2.58 1.04 -7.14
N ARG A 52 -2.68 -0.27 -6.93
CA ARG A 52 -3.20 -0.87 -5.70
C ARG A 52 -2.16 -1.81 -5.12
N LEU A 53 -2.01 -1.77 -3.81
CA LEU A 53 -1.16 -2.68 -3.06
C LEU A 53 -2.02 -3.80 -2.47
N ARG A 54 -1.83 -5.02 -2.97
CA ARG A 54 -2.40 -6.22 -2.37
C ARG A 54 -1.61 -6.56 -1.11
N CYS A 55 -2.30 -6.65 0.01
CA CYS A 55 -1.69 -6.92 1.31
C CYS A 55 -2.46 -8.00 2.07
N LEU A 56 -1.77 -8.73 2.94
CA LEU A 56 -2.39 -9.53 4.00
C LEU A 56 -2.43 -8.70 5.29
N LEU A 57 -3.62 -8.48 5.85
CA LEU A 57 -3.79 -7.98 7.22
C LEU A 57 -3.35 -9.07 8.20
N LEU A 58 -2.29 -8.82 8.96
CA LEU A 58 -1.68 -9.86 9.79
C LEU A 58 -2.54 -10.23 11.01
N ASP A 59 -3.30 -9.28 11.53
CA ASP A 59 -4.11 -9.50 12.74
C ASP A 59 -5.47 -10.15 12.41
N GLU A 60 -5.92 -10.07 11.16
CA GLU A 60 -7.20 -10.64 10.68
C GLU A 60 -7.04 -11.83 9.72
N ASP A 61 -5.80 -12.15 9.30
CA ASP A 61 -5.48 -13.12 8.26
C ASP A 61 -6.32 -12.93 6.97
N ARG A 62 -6.49 -11.66 6.57
CA ARG A 62 -7.38 -11.25 5.48
C ARG A 62 -6.64 -10.47 4.41
N GLU A 63 -6.81 -10.86 3.15
CA GLU A 63 -6.28 -10.08 2.03
C GLU A 63 -7.11 -8.82 1.76
N ILE A 64 -6.43 -7.71 1.52
CA ILE A 64 -7.01 -6.41 1.18
C ILE A 64 -6.27 -5.77 0.00
N PHE A 65 -6.94 -4.86 -0.70
CA PHE A 65 -6.40 -4.10 -1.82
C PHE A 65 -6.43 -2.61 -1.51
N VAL A 66 -5.30 -2.05 -1.13
CA VAL A 66 -5.16 -0.66 -0.70
C VAL A 66 -4.77 0.23 -1.90
N PRO A 67 -5.56 1.26 -2.24
CA PRO A 67 -5.13 2.25 -3.24
C PRO A 67 -3.87 2.98 -2.74
N VAL A 68 -2.79 2.96 -3.53
CA VAL A 68 -1.48 3.49 -3.09
C VAL A 68 -1.53 5.01 -2.88
N ASP A 69 -2.33 5.72 -3.67
CA ASP A 69 -2.58 7.15 -3.57
C ASP A 69 -3.32 7.56 -2.28
N ARG A 70 -3.94 6.61 -1.58
CA ARG A 70 -4.63 6.82 -0.30
C ARG A 70 -3.80 6.46 0.91
N VAL A 71 -2.58 5.99 0.72
CA VAL A 71 -1.67 5.70 1.83
C VAL A 71 -1.01 7.00 2.31
N ARG A 72 -1.14 7.29 3.60
CA ARG A 72 -0.73 8.57 4.22
C ARG A 72 0.69 8.56 4.78
N ASN A 73 1.26 7.38 4.99
CA ASN A 73 2.55 7.19 5.66
C ASN A 73 3.63 6.58 4.76
N LEU A 74 3.48 6.68 3.44
CA LEU A 74 4.55 6.33 2.50
C LEU A 74 5.63 7.42 2.49
N PRO A 75 6.91 7.07 2.25
CA PRO A 75 8.00 8.03 2.23
C PRO A 75 7.81 9.07 1.11
N THR A 76 7.31 10.25 1.46
CA THR A 76 7.23 11.37 0.52
C THR A 76 8.61 12.02 0.37
N PRO A 77 9.01 12.46 -0.83
CA PRO A 77 10.23 13.26 -0.99
C PRO A 77 10.15 14.48 -0.07
N VAL A 78 11.16 14.66 0.78
CA VAL A 78 11.35 15.94 1.48
C VAL A 78 11.73 16.99 0.44
N LYS A 79 11.02 18.13 0.47
CA LYS A 79 11.32 19.30 -0.37
C LYS A 79 12.71 19.85 -0.07
#